data_AF-A0A7X0PK14-F1
#
_entry.id   AF-A0A7X0PK14-F1
#
_cell.length_a   1.000
_cell.length_b   1.000
_cell.length_c   1.000
_cell.angle_alpha   90.00
_cell.angle_beta   90.00
_cell.angle_gamma   90.00
#
_symmetry.space_group_name_H-M   'P 1'
#
loop_
_entity.id
_entity.type
_entity.pdbx_description
1 polymer ?
#
loop_
_entity_poly.entity_id
_entity_poly.type
_entity_poly.pdbx_seq_one_letter_code
_entity_poly.pdbx_strand_id
1 'polypeptide(L)'
;MLRTLRACLVVAAALLASGAGHAGCSEVLSGRSSTHEVTINDGGCEFGKLMIGVEVLRSAKPQPAAVARSSASGMVAFDSQCQWTPDGRAGFACGADGATVLAGATYRRVPGRKKVCGDPRWPVYQCTQGCSQPGVPRVLRIDPYEC
;
A
#
# COMPACT_ATOMS: atom_id res chain seq x y z
N MET A 1 -14.88 -12.96 -53.37
CA MET A 1 -13.83 -13.59 -52.55
C MET A 1 -12.89 -12.60 -51.86
N LEU A 2 -12.63 -11.39 -52.40
CA LEU A 2 -11.71 -10.41 -51.77
C LEU A 2 -12.24 -9.72 -50.49
N ARG A 3 -13.56 -9.70 -50.27
CA ARG A 3 -14.19 -9.00 -49.13
C ARG A 3 -14.11 -9.78 -47.82
N THR A 4 -14.17 -11.12 -47.87
CA THR A 4 -14.04 -12.00 -46.71
C THR A 4 -12.60 -12.04 -46.16
N LEU A 5 -11.60 -11.91 -47.03
CA LEU A 5 -10.18 -11.86 -46.63
C LEU A 5 -9.85 -10.60 -45.80
N ARG A 6 -10.48 -9.46 -46.11
CA ARG A 6 -10.32 -8.21 -45.35
C ARG A 6 -10.94 -8.29 -43.95
N ALA A 7 -12.08 -8.97 -43.81
CA ALA A 7 -12.72 -9.15 -42.51
C ALA A 7 -11.86 -9.98 -41.54
N CYS A 8 -11.24 -11.06 -42.02
CA CYS A 8 -10.34 -11.87 -41.20
C CYS A 8 -9.08 -11.12 -40.74
N LEU A 9 -8.52 -10.26 -41.60
CA LEU A 9 -7.34 -9.45 -41.28
C LEU A 9 -7.62 -8.39 -40.19
N VAL A 10 -8.81 -7.80 -40.19
CA VAL A 10 -9.21 -6.81 -39.17
C VAL A 10 -9.44 -7.49 -37.81
N VAL A 11 -10.04 -8.69 -37.79
CA VAL A 11 -10.24 -9.45 -36.55
C VAL A 11 -8.92 -9.96 -35.97
N ALA A 12 -7.98 -10.41 -36.82
CA ALA A 12 -6.65 -10.81 -36.39
C ALA A 12 -5.83 -9.64 -35.82
N ALA A 13 -5.95 -8.44 -36.40
CA ALA A 13 -5.29 -7.23 -35.88
C ALA A 13 -5.85 -6.76 -34.52
N ALA A 14 -7.16 -6.90 -34.29
CA ALA A 14 -7.78 -6.56 -33.01
C ALA A 14 -7.38 -7.51 -31.87
N LEU A 15 -7.17 -8.80 -32.18
CA LEU A 15 -6.71 -9.79 -31.20
C LEU A 15 -5.25 -9.57 -30.80
N LEU A 16 -4.39 -9.08 -31.72
CA LEU A 16 -2.99 -8.78 -31.43
C LEU A 16 -2.80 -7.49 -30.58
N ALA A 17 -3.77 -6.57 -30.59
CA ALA A 17 -3.72 -5.35 -29.77
C ALA A 17 -4.19 -5.53 -28.32
N SER A 18 -4.74 -6.70 -27.97
CA SER A 18 -5.30 -6.97 -26.64
C SER A 18 -4.26 -7.47 -25.62
N GLY A 19 -3.00 -7.58 -26.02
CA GLY A 19 -1.92 -8.21 -25.23
C GLY A 19 -1.12 -7.27 -24.32
N ALA A 20 -1.44 -5.98 -24.24
CA ALA A 20 -0.83 -5.10 -23.23
C ALA A 20 -1.61 -5.21 -21.91
N GLY A 21 -1.67 -6.42 -21.36
CA GLY A 21 -2.02 -6.64 -19.98
C GLY A 21 -0.96 -5.93 -19.13
N HIS A 22 -1.26 -4.70 -18.73
CA HIS A 22 -0.50 -4.04 -17.68
C HIS A 22 -0.75 -4.90 -16.46
N ALA A 23 0.24 -5.71 -16.06
CA ALA A 23 0.30 -6.26 -14.72
C ALA A 23 0.36 -5.03 -13.79
N GLY A 24 -0.82 -4.56 -13.38
CA GLY A 24 -0.99 -3.40 -12.53
C GLY A 24 -0.52 -3.77 -11.13
N CYS A 25 0.78 -3.67 -10.91
CA CYS A 25 1.37 -3.83 -9.59
C CYS A 25 0.86 -2.70 -8.68
N SER A 26 0.44 -3.10 -7.50
CA SER A 26 -0.27 -2.27 -6.53
C SER A 26 0.59 -1.10 -6.06
N GLU A 27 -0.04 0.03 -5.72
CA GLU A 27 0.63 1.14 -5.02
C GLU A 27 1.24 0.60 -3.72
N VAL A 28 2.58 0.51 -3.66
CA VAL A 28 3.31 0.16 -2.43
C VAL A 28 3.31 1.39 -1.53
N LEU A 29 2.97 1.22 -0.25
CA LEU A 29 3.04 2.28 0.74
C LEU A 29 4.19 2.02 1.71
N SER A 30 4.97 3.04 2.03
CA SER A 30 6.02 2.92 3.05
C SER A 30 6.04 4.15 3.95
N GLY A 31 6.34 3.96 5.23
CA GLY A 31 6.53 5.08 6.12
C GLY A 31 7.26 4.70 7.39
N ARG A 32 7.92 5.71 7.96
CA ARG A 32 8.87 5.53 9.03
C ARG A 32 8.50 6.41 10.22
N SER A 33 8.50 5.83 11.40
CA SER A 33 8.47 6.54 12.67
C SER A 33 9.86 6.50 13.33
N SER A 34 9.97 7.01 14.55
CA SER A 34 11.24 6.97 15.30
C SER A 34 11.63 5.56 15.76
N THR A 35 10.66 4.63 15.81
CA THR A 35 10.85 3.28 16.36
C THR A 35 10.53 2.17 15.36
N HIS A 36 9.70 2.42 14.34
CA HIS A 36 9.27 1.41 13.38
C HIS A 36 9.31 1.92 11.94
N GLU A 37 9.58 1.01 11.02
CA GLU A 37 9.32 1.17 9.59
C GLU A 37 8.13 0.28 9.23
N VAL A 38 7.21 0.83 8.45
CA VAL A 38 5.99 0.14 8.04
C VAL A 38 5.94 0.14 6.52
N THR A 39 5.67 -1.03 5.95
CA THR A 39 5.45 -1.22 4.53
C THR A 39 4.07 -1.85 4.30
N ILE A 40 3.38 -1.43 3.26
CA ILE A 40 2.13 -2.04 2.79
C ILE A 40 2.33 -2.35 1.33
N ASN A 41 2.43 -3.64 0.99
CA ASN A 41 2.69 -4.08 -0.38
C ASN A 41 1.90 -5.35 -0.67
N ASP A 42 1.78 -5.69 -1.95
CA ASP A 42 1.26 -6.99 -2.40
C ASP A 42 2.33 -8.11 -2.38
N GLY A 43 3.49 -7.79 -1.80
CA GLY A 43 4.73 -8.58 -1.79
C GLY A 43 5.19 -9.06 -3.17
N GLY A 44 4.99 -8.26 -4.22
CA GLY A 44 5.59 -8.54 -5.53
C GLY A 44 4.95 -9.72 -6.26
N CYS A 45 3.63 -9.67 -6.43
CA CYS A 45 2.80 -10.72 -7.03
C CYS A 45 2.68 -12.03 -6.22
N GLU A 46 3.42 -12.21 -5.13
CA GLU A 46 3.45 -13.47 -4.37
C GLU A 46 2.19 -13.69 -3.51
N PHE A 47 1.60 -12.62 -2.96
CA PHE A 47 0.54 -12.78 -1.95
C PHE A 47 -0.88 -12.62 -2.50
N GLY A 48 -1.04 -12.12 -3.73
CA GLY A 48 -2.35 -11.85 -4.35
C GLY A 48 -3.25 -10.88 -3.58
N LYS A 49 -2.75 -10.27 -2.50
CA LYS A 49 -3.44 -9.36 -1.59
C LYS A 49 -2.43 -8.44 -0.90
N LEU A 50 -2.90 -7.32 -0.38
CA LEU A 50 -2.08 -6.38 0.38
C LEU A 50 -1.68 -6.96 1.76
N MET A 51 -0.43 -6.73 2.11
CA MET A 51 0.23 -7.20 3.32
C MET A 51 0.91 -6.01 4.01
N ILE A 52 0.85 -5.97 5.34
CA ILE A 52 1.51 -4.98 6.18
C ILE A 52 2.77 -5.62 6.78
N GLY A 53 3.92 -5.06 6.46
CA GLY A 53 5.21 -5.35 7.08
C GLY A 53 5.54 -4.31 8.14
N VAL A 54 6.11 -4.75 9.26
CA VAL A 54 6.58 -3.88 10.33
C VAL A 54 7.99 -4.29 10.71
N GLU A 55 8.93 -3.37 10.58
CA GLU A 55 10.33 -3.52 11.01
C GLU A 55 10.60 -2.59 12.20
N VAL A 56 11.29 -3.09 13.23
CA VAL A 56 11.67 -2.31 14.40
C VAL A 56 13.05 -1.70 14.18
N LEU A 57 13.12 -0.37 14.07
CA LEU A 57 14.34 0.36 13.71
C LEU A 57 15.27 0.64 14.89
N ARG A 58 14.70 0.80 16.08
CA ARG A 58 15.44 0.96 17.34
C ARG A 58 14.64 0.30 18.45
N SER A 59 15.27 -0.63 19.18
CA SER A 59 14.79 -1.08 20.47
C SER A 59 14.79 0.10 21.44
N ALA A 60 13.71 0.86 21.47
CA ALA A 60 13.48 1.78 22.57
C ALA A 60 13.43 0.91 23.84
N LYS A 61 14.45 1.08 24.71
CA LYS A 61 14.53 0.73 26.13
C LYS A 61 13.40 -0.20 26.64
N PRO A 62 13.70 -1.37 27.23
CA PRO A 62 12.73 -2.44 27.52
C PRO A 62 11.43 -1.86 28.08
N GLN A 63 10.39 -1.84 27.25
CA GLN A 63 9.08 -1.38 27.66
C GLN A 63 8.53 -2.40 28.68
N PRO A 64 7.92 -1.95 29.79
CA PRO A 64 7.23 -2.86 30.68
C PRO A 64 6.21 -3.68 29.88
N ALA A 65 6.16 -4.98 30.18
CA ALA A 65 5.52 -6.06 29.41
C ALA A 65 4.02 -5.88 29.06
N ALA A 66 3.41 -4.74 29.36
CA ALA A 66 2.02 -4.42 29.05
C ALA A 66 1.81 -3.76 27.66
N VAL A 67 2.87 -3.36 26.93
CA VAL A 67 2.75 -2.71 25.60
C VAL A 67 3.37 -3.55 24.48
N ALA A 68 3.90 -4.74 24.78
CA ALA A 68 4.39 -5.67 23.78
C ALA A 68 3.20 -6.41 23.11
N ARG A 69 2.37 -5.68 22.37
CA ARG A 69 1.52 -6.31 21.35
C ARG A 69 2.42 -6.72 20.18
N SER A 70 3.01 -7.91 20.32
CA SER A 70 3.53 -8.79 19.28
C SER A 70 4.14 -8.09 18.05
N SER A 71 5.38 -7.62 18.18
CA SER A 71 6.27 -7.42 17.04
C SER A 71 6.79 -8.79 16.53
N ALA A 72 5.90 -9.62 15.99
CA ALA A 72 6.35 -10.72 15.17
C ALA A 72 6.79 -10.12 13.83
N SER A 73 8.03 -10.37 13.41
CA SER A 73 8.59 -10.02 12.10
C SER A 73 7.90 -10.79 10.96
N GLY A 74 6.57 -10.75 10.92
CA GLY A 74 5.72 -11.46 9.98
C GLY A 74 4.77 -10.48 9.32
N MET A 75 4.71 -10.57 7.99
CA MET A 75 3.74 -9.82 7.20
C MET A 75 2.32 -10.23 7.62
N VAL A 76 1.45 -9.27 7.88
CA VAL A 76 0.03 -9.54 8.19
C VAL A 76 -0.87 -9.04 7.08
N ALA A 77 -1.97 -9.74 6.79
CA ALA A 77 -2.88 -9.34 5.72
C ALA A 77 -3.54 -7.99 6.05
N PHE A 78 -3.49 -7.04 5.10
CA PHE A 78 -4.05 -5.70 5.27
C PHE A 78 -5.51 -5.75 5.68
N ASP A 79 -6.34 -6.53 4.98
CA ASP A 79 -7.79 -6.60 5.23
C ASP A 79 -8.15 -7.20 6.59
N SER A 80 -7.22 -7.88 7.26
CA SER A 80 -7.43 -8.39 8.63
C SER A 80 -7.18 -7.31 9.70
N GLN A 81 -6.54 -6.21 9.32
CA GLN A 81 -6.09 -5.15 10.24
C GLN A 81 -6.73 -3.81 9.92
N CYS A 82 -6.94 -3.53 8.64
CA CYS A 82 -7.35 -2.25 8.10
C CYS A 82 -8.36 -2.44 6.98
N GLN A 83 -9.12 -1.39 6.73
CA GLN A 83 -10.12 -1.35 5.67
C GLN A 83 -9.97 -0.05 4.90
N TRP A 84 -10.00 -0.15 3.58
CA TRP A 84 -10.11 1.02 2.73
C TRP A 84 -11.41 1.75 3.03
N THR A 85 -11.36 3.08 2.95
CA THR A 85 -12.59 3.90 2.89
C THR A 85 -13.45 3.44 1.70
N PRO A 86 -14.78 3.64 1.73
CA PRO A 86 -15.69 3.18 0.66
C PRO A 86 -15.28 3.63 -0.75
N ASP A 87 -14.63 4.79 -0.86
CA ASP A 87 -14.10 5.35 -2.11
C ASP A 87 -12.81 4.65 -2.60
N GLY A 88 -12.34 3.62 -1.89
CA GLY A 88 -11.23 2.71 -2.23
C GLY A 88 -9.83 3.32 -2.22
N ARG A 89 -9.70 4.63 -2.42
CA ARG A 89 -8.41 5.34 -2.55
C ARG A 89 -8.33 6.64 -1.76
N ALA A 90 -9.40 7.05 -1.09
CA ALA A 90 -9.42 8.30 -0.31
C ALA A 90 -8.66 8.18 1.02
N GLY A 91 -8.40 6.96 1.49
CA GLY A 91 -7.83 6.67 2.79
C GLY A 91 -8.18 5.26 3.26
N PHE A 92 -7.69 4.89 4.44
CA PHE A 92 -8.02 3.64 5.11
C PHE A 92 -8.00 3.83 6.64
N ALA A 93 -8.70 2.95 7.35
CA ALA A 93 -8.75 2.93 8.80
C ALA A 93 -8.38 1.55 9.32
N CYS A 94 -7.59 1.49 10.39
CA CYS A 94 -7.19 0.25 11.03
C CYS A 94 -7.98 0.03 12.33
N GLY A 95 -8.38 -1.22 12.57
CA GLY A 95 -9.12 -1.59 13.78
C GLY A 95 -8.30 -1.30 15.05
N ALA A 96 -8.97 -0.89 16.12
CA ALA A 96 -8.32 -0.57 17.39
C ALA A 96 -7.61 -1.78 18.03
N ASP A 97 -8.13 -2.98 17.78
CA ASP A 97 -7.59 -4.25 18.29
C ASP A 97 -6.61 -4.92 17.30
N GLY A 98 -6.08 -4.17 16.33
CA GLY A 98 -5.10 -4.66 15.37
C GLY A 98 -3.80 -5.14 16.04
N ALA A 99 -3.14 -6.08 15.39
CA ALA A 99 -1.86 -6.67 15.80
C ALA A 99 -0.64 -5.85 15.34
N THR A 100 -0.82 -4.82 14.52
CA THR A 100 0.28 -3.97 14.03
C THR A 100 0.38 -2.66 14.79
N VAL A 101 1.49 -1.95 14.62
CA VAL A 101 1.65 -0.58 15.11
C VAL A 101 0.63 0.40 14.53
N LEU A 102 -0.10 0.04 13.46
CA LEU A 102 -1.16 0.88 12.88
C LEU A 102 -2.51 0.73 13.59
N ALA A 103 -2.64 -0.12 14.62
CA ALA A 103 -3.92 -0.40 15.28
C ALA A 103 -4.60 0.88 15.83
N GLY A 104 -5.81 1.18 15.34
CA GLY A 104 -6.55 2.39 15.67
C GLY A 104 -6.11 3.65 14.91
N ALA A 105 -5.17 3.54 13.97
CA ALA A 105 -4.77 4.63 13.10
C ALA A 105 -5.74 4.78 11.90
N THR A 106 -5.95 6.01 11.47
CA THR A 106 -6.68 6.33 10.23
C THR A 106 -5.81 7.21 9.35
N TYR A 107 -5.77 6.90 8.07
CA TYR A 107 -5.01 7.62 7.07
C TYR A 107 -5.91 8.18 5.99
N ARG A 108 -5.63 9.40 5.56
CA ARG A 108 -6.29 10.06 4.44
C ARG A 108 -5.27 10.32 3.33
N ARG A 109 -5.67 10.06 2.08
CA ARG A 109 -4.88 10.40 0.92
C ARG A 109 -4.88 11.92 0.74
N VAL A 110 -3.68 12.50 0.79
CA VAL A 110 -3.44 13.90 0.44
C VAL A 110 -3.06 13.94 -1.04
N PRO A 111 -3.83 14.64 -1.89
CA PRO A 111 -3.53 14.74 -3.30
C PRO A 111 -2.19 15.45 -3.51
N GLY A 112 -1.39 14.91 -4.43
CA GLY A 112 -0.12 15.48 -4.87
C GLY A 112 -0.17 15.90 -6.34
N ARG A 113 1.00 16.24 -6.89
CA ARG A 113 1.16 16.50 -8.33
C ARG A 113 1.20 15.20 -9.15
N LYS A 114 1.06 15.31 -10.48
CA LYS A 114 1.09 14.18 -11.43
C LYS A 114 2.39 13.36 -11.30
N LYS A 115 2.37 12.10 -11.77
CA LYS A 115 3.47 11.10 -11.74
C LYS A 115 4.77 11.66 -12.31
N VAL A 116 5.63 12.16 -11.43
CA VAL A 116 7.00 12.57 -11.71
C VAL A 116 7.90 11.95 -10.64
N CYS A 117 8.88 11.19 -11.08
CA CYS A 117 9.81 10.50 -10.22
C CYS A 117 10.60 11.47 -9.35
N GLY A 118 10.67 11.16 -8.05
CA GLY A 118 11.37 12.00 -7.08
C GLY A 118 10.68 13.34 -6.75
N ASP A 119 9.45 13.60 -7.21
CA ASP A 119 8.73 14.83 -6.84
C ASP A 119 8.40 14.79 -5.33
N PRO A 120 8.90 15.72 -4.51
CA PRO A 120 8.57 15.79 -3.09
C PRO A 120 7.07 16.07 -2.83
N ARG A 121 6.32 16.51 -3.85
CA ARG A 121 4.87 16.76 -3.82
C ARG A 121 4.05 15.59 -4.37
N TRP A 122 4.62 14.37 -4.36
CA TRP A 122 3.91 13.14 -4.66
C TRP A 122 2.74 12.90 -3.68
N PRO A 123 1.61 12.28 -4.11
CA PRO A 123 0.52 11.97 -3.19
C PRO A 123 1.00 11.06 -2.05
N VAL A 124 0.48 11.30 -0.86
CA VAL A 124 0.81 10.54 0.36
C VAL A 124 -0.45 10.19 1.12
N TYR A 125 -0.36 9.22 2.01
CA TYR A 125 -1.35 8.97 3.03
C TYR A 125 -0.90 9.61 4.34
N GLN A 126 -1.63 10.61 4.80
CA GLN A 126 -1.36 11.30 6.05
C GLN A 126 -2.26 10.76 7.15
N CYS A 127 -1.67 10.44 8.30
CA CYS A 127 -2.41 9.99 9.46
C CYS A 127 -3.28 11.14 10.00
N THR A 128 -4.58 10.88 10.20
CA THR A 128 -5.56 11.85 10.74
C THR A 128 -6.07 11.46 12.13
N GLN A 129 -5.96 10.19 12.53
CA GLN A 129 -6.37 9.68 13.85
C GLN A 129 -5.41 8.57 14.30
N GLY A 130 -5.19 8.41 15.61
CA GLY A 130 -4.29 7.38 16.17
C GLY A 130 -2.78 7.69 16.07
N CYS A 131 -2.41 8.81 15.44
CA CYS A 131 -1.02 9.17 15.09
C CYS A 131 -0.09 9.46 16.27
N SER A 132 -0.64 9.59 17.48
CA SER A 132 0.12 9.81 18.71
C SER A 132 0.59 8.50 19.34
N GLN A 133 0.12 7.34 18.87
CA GLN A 133 0.57 6.06 19.37
C GLN A 133 2.05 5.83 18.99
N PRO A 134 2.86 5.24 19.88
CA PRO A 134 4.24 4.89 19.58
C PRO A 134 4.33 3.97 18.37
N GLY A 135 5.24 4.27 17.43
CA GLY A 135 5.49 3.43 16.26
C GLY A 135 4.68 3.77 15.01
N VAL A 136 3.55 4.48 15.15
CA VAL A 136 2.72 4.90 14.01
C VAL A 136 3.45 5.93 13.13
N PRO A 137 3.68 5.66 11.83
CA PRO A 137 4.19 6.66 10.91
C PRO A 137 3.14 7.76 10.65
N ARG A 138 3.53 9.04 10.75
CA ARG A 138 2.61 10.15 10.46
C ARG A 138 2.23 10.26 8.98
N VAL A 139 3.12 9.77 8.11
CA VAL A 139 2.96 9.81 6.66
C VAL A 139 3.40 8.47 6.11
N LEU A 140 2.58 7.88 5.24
CA LEU A 140 2.94 6.78 4.37
C LEU A 140 3.05 7.33 2.94
N ARG A 141 4.21 7.16 2.33
CA ARG A 141 4.49 7.56 0.96
C ARG A 141 4.10 6.44 0.01
N ILE A 142 3.61 6.81 -1.16
CA ILE A 142 3.35 5.86 -2.24
C ILE A 142 4.67 5.68 -2.98
N ASP A 143 5.24 4.49 -2.95
CA ASP A 143 6.44 4.17 -3.73
C ASP A 143 6.04 3.97 -5.20
N PRO A 144 6.60 4.77 -6.13
CA PRO A 144 6.28 4.64 -7.53
C PRO A 144 6.88 3.34 -8.08
N TYR A 145 6.03 2.48 -8.68
CA TYR A 145 6.44 1.21 -9.29
C TYR A 145 7.44 1.38 -10.45
N GLU A 146 7.41 2.52 -11.13
CA GLU A 146 8.29 2.86 -12.25
C GLU A 146 8.80 4.28 -12.05
N CYS A 147 9.85 4.33 -11.24
CA CYS A 147 10.90 5.32 -11.19
C CYS A 147 12.20 4.54 -10.96
#